data_AF-A0AAC8YKB4-F1
#
_entry.id   AF-A0AAC8YKB4-F1
#
_cell.length_a   1.000
_cell.length_b   1.000
_cell.length_c   1.000
_cell.angle_alpha   90.00
_cell.angle_beta   90.00
_cell.angle_gamma   90.00
#
_symmetry.space_group_name_H-M   'P 1'
#
loop_
_entity.id
_entity.type
_entity.pdbx_description
1 polymer ?
#
loop_
_entity_poly.entity_id
_entity_poly.type
_entity_poly.pdbx_seq_one_letter_code
_entity_poly.pdbx_strand_id
1 'polypeptide(L)' 'MRPNIDSHDYETKMKAVRRFFEEGDKVKLTLRFRGREMAHMELGMQLLNKVREEVATIAKVEAEPKLEGRQMMMVLAPR' A
#
# COMPACT_ATOMS: atom_id res chain seq x y z
N MET A 1 6.52 -1.51 -3.60
CA MET A 1 5.98 -2.86 -3.88
C MET A 1 5.89 -3.06 -5.40
N ARG A 2 6.05 -4.31 -5.85
CA ARG A 2 5.73 -4.70 -7.24
C ARG A 2 4.27 -5.19 -7.28
N PRO A 3 3.57 -5.07 -8.41
CA PRO A 3 2.19 -5.55 -8.53
C PRO A 3 2.08 -7.07 -8.34
N ASN A 4 3.11 -7.84 -8.69
CA ASN A 4 3.24 -9.27 -8.33
C ASN A 4 3.96 -9.42 -6.99
N ILE A 5 3.34 -8.98 -5.89
CA ILE A 5 3.85 -9.26 -4.55
C ILE A 5 3.51 -10.70 -4.16
N ASP A 6 4.50 -11.43 -3.64
CA ASP A 6 4.27 -12.75 -3.06
C ASP A 6 3.54 -12.62 -1.72
N SER A 7 2.68 -13.58 -1.37
CA SER A 7 1.94 -13.59 -0.11
C SER A 7 2.85 -13.44 1.12
N HIS A 8 4.05 -14.03 1.07
CA HIS A 8 5.01 -13.92 2.18
C HIS A 8 5.64 -12.53 2.31
N ASP A 9 5.92 -11.87 1.17
CA ASP A 9 6.44 -10.49 1.16
C ASP A 9 5.36 -9.51 1.65
N TYR A 10 4.09 -9.74 1.25
CA TYR A 10 2.95 -8.96 1.74
C TYR A 10 2.83 -8.99 3.26
N GLU A 11 2.90 -10.18 3.86
CA GLU A 11 2.75 -10.34 5.31
C GLU A 11 3.89 -9.64 6.07
N THR A 12 5.13 -9.80 5.60
CA THR A 12 6.29 -9.11 6.18
C THR A 12 6.14 -7.59 6.11
N LYS A 13 5.64 -7.06 4.99
CA LYS A 13 5.38 -5.62 4.84
C LYS A 13 4.25 -5.15 5.73
N MET A 14 3.17 -5.93 5.89
CA MET A 14 2.09 -5.58 6.82
C MET A 14 2.57 -5.51 8.27
N LYS A 15 3.41 -6.43 8.71
CA LYS A 15 4.01 -6.38 10.05
C LYS A 15 4.83 -5.11 10.25
N ALA A 16 5.63 -4.72 9.25
CA ALA A 16 6.39 -3.47 9.31
C ALA A 16 5.46 -2.23 9.35
N VAL A 17 4.41 -2.21 8.51
CA VAL A 17 3.42 -1.13 8.48
C VAL A 17 2.73 -0.95 9.84
N ARG A 18 2.28 -2.05 10.47
CA ARG A 18 1.67 -2.02 11.80
C ARG A 18 2.63 -1.46 12.84
N ARG A 19 3.90 -1.89 12.82
CA ARG A 19 4.93 -1.38 13.71
C ARG A 19 5.16 0.14 13.54
N PHE A 20 5.24 0.64 12.31
CA PHE A 20 5.37 2.09 12.07
C PHE A 20 4.16 2.86 12.62
N PHE A 21 2.96 2.30 12.50
CA PHE A 21 1.78 2.94 13.08
C PHE A 21 1.79 2.93 14.61
N GLU A 22 2.30 1.88 15.25
CA GLU A 22 2.51 1.86 16.71
C GLU A 22 3.55 2.90 17.16
N GLU A 23 4.54 3.20 16.33
CA GLU A 23 5.54 4.26 16.59
C GLU A 23 5.01 5.68 16.29
N GLY A 24 3.79 5.81 15.72
CA GLY A 24 3.20 7.10 15.36
C GLY A 24 3.66 7.65 14.01
N ASP A 25 4.37 6.84 13.22
CA ASP A 25 4.90 7.23 11.91
C ASP A 25 3.87 7.07 10.78
N LYS A 26 3.88 8.04 9.87
CA LYS A 26 3.09 7.98 8.63
C LYS A 26 3.76 7.04 7.64
N VAL A 27 2.96 6.18 7.01
CA VAL A 27 3.45 5.20 6.04
C VAL A 27 2.97 5.58 4.65
N LYS A 28 3.92 5.75 3.74
CA LYS A 28 3.65 5.92 2.31
C LYS A 28 3.86 4.59 1.58
N LEU A 29 2.79 4.02 1.07
CA LEU A 29 2.83 2.85 0.19
C LEU A 29 3.03 3.33 -1.24
N THR A 30 4.03 2.76 -1.93
CA THR A 30 4.29 3.05 -3.34
C THR A 30 4.40 1.76 -4.13
N LEU A 31 3.54 1.60 -5.12
CA LEU A 31 3.57 0.56 -6.13
C LEU A 31 4.20 1.15 -7.38
N ARG A 32 5.21 0.47 -7.93
CA ARG A 32 5.83 0.89 -9.18
C ARG A 32 5.49 -0.11 -10.27
N PHE A 33 4.95 0.38 -11.38
CA PHE A 33 4.63 -0.41 -12.56
C PHE A 33 5.73 -0.23 -13.61
N ARG A 34 6.19 -1.31 -14.26
CA ARG A 34 7.10 -1.25 -15.41
C ARG A 34 6.44 -1.82 -16.68
N GLY A 35 6.40 -1.00 -17.74
CA GLY A 35 6.01 -1.43 -19.09
C GLY A 35 4.62 -2.06 -19.14
N ARG A 36 4.57 -3.38 -19.38
CA ARG A 36 3.34 -4.19 -19.51
C ARG A 36 2.58 -4.35 -18.19
N GLU A 37 3.17 -4.00 -17.06
CA GLU A 37 2.53 -4.08 -15.75
C GLU A 37 1.46 -2.99 -15.53
N MET A 38 1.33 -1.99 -16.40
CA MET A 38 0.22 -1.03 -16.34
C MET A 38 -1.15 -1.70 -16.52
N ALA A 39 -1.21 -2.87 -17.17
CA ALA A 39 -2.45 -3.65 -17.25
C ALA A 39 -2.87 -4.23 -15.89
N HIS A 40 -1.95 -4.35 -14.93
CA HIS A 40 -2.20 -4.85 -13.59
C HIS A 40 -2.44 -3.72 -12.56
N MET A 41 -2.84 -2.54 -13.04
CA MET A 41 -3.25 -1.43 -12.17
C MET A 41 -4.40 -1.84 -11.23
N GLU A 42 -5.36 -2.64 -11.71
CA GLU A 42 -6.46 -3.15 -10.88
C GLU A 42 -5.95 -4.02 -9.72
N LEU A 43 -4.97 -4.90 -9.95
CA LEU A 43 -4.36 -5.70 -8.88
C LEU A 43 -3.70 -4.82 -7.83
N GLY A 44 -2.99 -3.77 -8.26
CA GLY A 44 -2.40 -2.80 -7.34
C GLY A 44 -3.45 -2.06 -6.52
N MET A 45 -4.56 -1.66 -7.15
CA MET A 45 -5.66 -0.97 -6.49
C MET A 45 -6.38 -1.89 -5.49
N GLN A 46 -6.64 -3.15 -5.86
CA GLN A 46 -7.21 -4.16 -4.97
C GLN A 46 -6.29 -4.43 -3.77
N LEU A 47 -4.98 -4.52 -3.99
CA LEU A 47 -4.02 -4.69 -2.90
C LEU A 47 -4.05 -3.51 -1.93
N LEU A 48 -4.06 -2.27 -2.43
CA LEU A 48 -4.13 -1.08 -1.58
C LEU A 48 -5.45 -0.99 -0.83
N ASN A 49 -6.57 -1.37 -1.45
CA ASN A 49 -7.86 -1.46 -0.76
C ASN A 49 -7.85 -2.53 0.33
N LYS A 50 -7.26 -3.71 0.07
CA LYS A 50 -7.11 -4.75 1.08
C LYS A 50 -6.27 -4.28 2.27
N VAL A 51 -5.15 -3.60 2.00
CA VAL A 51 -4.30 -3.02 3.05
C VAL A 51 -5.09 -1.98 3.84
N ARG A 52 -5.82 -1.08 3.16
CA ARG A 52 -6.68 -0.08 3.76
C ARG A 52 -7.67 -0.70 4.75
N GLU A 53 -8.38 -1.75 4.35
CA GLU A 53 -9.37 -2.41 5.21
C GLU A 53 -8.73 -3.06 6.43
N GLU A 54 -7.61 -3.77 6.25
CA GLU A 54 -6.86 -4.40 7.34
C GLU A 54 -6.30 -3.39 8.37
N VAL A 55 -5.88 -2.21 7.91
CA VAL A 55 -5.33 -1.17 8.78
C VAL A 55 -6.38 -0.15 9.23
N ALA A 56 -7.64 -0.25 8.79
CA ALA A 56 -8.70 0.72 9.10
C ALA A 56 -8.97 0.87 10.60
N THR A 57 -8.59 -0.13 11.40
CA THR A 57 -8.71 -0.13 12.86
C THR A 57 -7.60 0.69 13.54
N ILE A 58 -6.40 0.75 12.97
CA ILE A 58 -5.19 1.36 13.56
C ILE A 58 -4.69 2.60 12.82
N ALA A 59 -5.13 2.82 11.59
CA ALA A 59 -4.68 3.90 10.72
C ALA A 59 -5.84 4.50 9.92
N LYS A 60 -5.68 5.76 9.56
CA LYS A 60 -6.58 6.53 8.70
C LYS A 60 -5.92 6.77 7.34
N VAL A 61 -6.72 6.71 6.28
CA VAL A 61 -6.26 7.11 4.93
C VAL A 61 -6.15 8.63 4.89
N GLU A 62 -4.92 9.15 4.77
CA GLU A 62 -4.68 10.57 4.53
C GLU A 62 -4.72 10.89 3.03
N ALA A 63 -4.16 10.00 2.20
CA ALA A 63 -4.20 10.14 0.75
C ALA A 63 -4.66 8.84 0.10
N GLU A 64 -5.73 8.94 -0.67
CA GLU A 64 -6.27 7.83 -1.46
C GLU A 64 -5.26 7.35 -2.51
N PRO A 65 -5.33 6.07 -2.92
CA PRO A 65 -4.44 5.51 -3.93
C PRO A 65 -4.55 6.27 -5.25
N LYS A 66 -3.51 7.03 -5.59
CA LYS A 66 -3.45 7.84 -6.82
C LYS A 66 -2.34 7.35 -7.72
N LEU A 67 -2.64 7.27 -9.02
CA LEU A 67 -1.65 6.99 -10.05
C LEU A 67 -0.89 8.28 -10.39
N GLU A 68 0.42 8.28 -10.16
CA GLU A 68 1.36 9.32 -10.54
C GLU A 68 2.31 8.76 -11.60
N GLY A 69 1.95 8.93 -12.87
CA GLY A 69 2.70 8.42 -14.01
C GLY A 69 2.77 6.89 -14.02
N ARG A 70 3.92 6.33 -13.63
CA ARG A 70 4.17 4.87 -13.61
C ARG A 70 4.19 4.26 -12.21
N GLN A 71 3.73 5.02 -11.22
CA GLN A 71 3.64 4.55 -9.84
C GLN A 71 2.27 4.89 -9.27
N MET A 72 1.76 4.04 -8.38
CA MET A 72 0.60 4.34 -7.57
C MET A 72 1.06 4.53 -6.14
N MET A 73 0.64 5.63 -5.53
CA MET A 73 1.00 5.94 -4.15
C MET A 73 -0.24 6.13 -3.29
N MET A 74 -0.13 5.74 -2.04
CA MET A 74 -1.15 5.90 -1.01
C MET A 74 -0.46 6.28 0.30
N VAL A 75 -1.07 7.18 1.07
CA VAL A 75 -0.54 7.60 2.37
C VAL A 75 -1.53 7.24 3.46
N LEU A 76 -1.01 6.57 4.48
CA LEU A 76 -1.72 6.17 5.68
C LEU A 76 -1.09 6.85 6.88
N ALA A 77 -1.91 7.40 7.75
CA ALA A 77 -1.50 7.97 9.02
C ALA A 77 -2.00 7.10 10.17
N PRO A 78 -1.19 6.86 11.21
CA PRO A 78 -1.67 6.20 12.42
C PRO A 78 -2.75 7.04 13.09
N ARG A 79 -3.65 6.35 13.77
CA ARG A 79 -4.79 6.95 14.45
C ARG A 79 -4.48 7.30 15.90
#